data_AF-A0A0V8JF17-F1
#
_entry.id   AF-A0A0V8JF17-F1
#
_cell.length_a   1.000
_cell.length_b   1.000
_cell.length_c   1.000
_cell.angle_alpha   90.00
_cell.angle_beta   90.00
_cell.angle_gamma   90.00
#
_symmetry.space_group_name_H-M   'P 1'
#
loop_
_entity.id
_entity.type
_entity.pdbx_description
1 polymer ?
#
loop_
_entity_poly.entity_id
_entity_poly.type
_entity_poly.pdbx_seq_one_letter_code
_entity_poly.pdbx_strand_id
1 'polypeptide(L)'
;MNKKIRVLVAKPGLDGHDRGALVISQALRDYGMEVIYTGLRQTPQQIVAAAVQEDVDAIGLSCLSGAHNELFPEVMALLKERGAGDIIVVGGGVIPWEDIPFLESAGVQKIFTPGTPTIETAKFIEAAVRARDGYPASIGMEPPKKIDHIGIAVESLDEVLPFYVNTLGLKLEAIEEVPSQNVKVAFIKIGESRLELLEPLSEESPIRQFITKRGQGVHHVALGVEGISERIGELKNAGIKMIQEEPVKGAGGASIAFIHPSSAHKVLFELCDKTEIEGGAS
;
A
#
# COMPACT_ATOMS: atom_id res chain seq x y z
N MET A 1 -1.91 -8.12 -7.52
CA MET A 1 -3.09 -7.23 -7.43
C MET A 1 -2.65 -5.83 -7.84
N ASN A 2 -2.64 -5.54 -9.15
CA ASN A 2 -2.01 -4.34 -9.71
C ASN A 2 -2.97 -3.55 -10.62
N LYS A 3 -4.28 -3.56 -10.33
CA LYS A 3 -5.25 -2.73 -11.05
C LYS A 3 -5.21 -1.34 -10.41
N LYS A 4 -4.78 -0.33 -11.17
CA LYS A 4 -4.87 1.06 -10.73
C LYS A 4 -6.35 1.45 -10.59
N ILE A 5 -6.66 2.27 -9.59
CA ILE A 5 -7.99 2.86 -9.44
C ILE A 5 -8.26 3.71 -10.67
N ARG A 6 -9.35 3.42 -11.38
CA ARG A 6 -9.79 4.15 -12.58
C ARG A 6 -10.82 5.19 -12.18
N VAL A 7 -10.54 6.46 -12.45
CA VAL A 7 -11.42 7.58 -12.10
C VAL A 7 -11.85 8.33 -13.36
N LEU A 8 -13.16 8.40 -13.58
CA LEU A 8 -13.74 9.25 -14.61
C LEU A 8 -14.02 10.64 -14.04
N VAL A 9 -13.39 11.68 -14.57
CA VAL A 9 -13.68 13.07 -14.20
C VAL A 9 -14.55 13.69 -15.27
N ALA A 10 -15.74 14.16 -14.86
CA ALA A 10 -16.74 14.70 -15.76
C ALA A 10 -17.29 16.06 -15.33
N LYS A 11 -17.77 16.80 -16.33
CA LYS A 11 -18.51 18.05 -16.15
C LYS A 11 -19.90 17.93 -16.77
N PRO A 12 -20.95 17.74 -15.93
CA PRO A 12 -22.29 17.57 -16.45
C PRO A 12 -22.90 18.91 -16.93
N GLY A 13 -23.83 18.83 -17.88
CA GLY A 13 -24.69 19.95 -18.28
C GLY A 13 -24.02 20.93 -19.26
N LEU A 14 -24.26 22.23 -19.09
CA LEU A 14 -23.72 23.28 -19.98
C LEU A 14 -22.49 23.99 -19.40
N ASP A 15 -21.91 23.45 -18.33
CA ASP A 15 -20.78 24.09 -17.64
C ASP A 15 -19.52 24.11 -18.51
N GLY A 16 -19.05 25.31 -18.84
CA GLY A 16 -17.87 25.57 -19.67
C GLY A 16 -16.56 25.69 -18.90
N HIS A 17 -16.53 25.53 -17.58
CA HIS A 17 -15.34 25.81 -16.77
C HIS A 17 -14.59 24.54 -16.40
N ASP A 18 -13.44 24.27 -17.01
CA ASP A 18 -12.69 23.02 -16.81
C ASP A 18 -11.55 23.09 -15.78
N ARG A 19 -11.08 24.30 -15.40
CA ARG A 19 -9.87 24.44 -14.57
C ARG A 19 -9.87 23.56 -13.33
N GLY A 20 -10.97 23.53 -12.57
CA GLY A 20 -11.08 22.69 -11.37
C GLY A 20 -10.99 21.19 -11.69
N ALA A 21 -11.69 20.74 -12.73
CA ALA A 21 -11.68 19.35 -13.18
C ALA A 21 -10.28 18.93 -13.68
N LEU A 22 -9.56 19.80 -14.40
CA LEU A 22 -8.21 19.54 -14.87
C LEU A 22 -7.19 19.46 -13.72
N VAL A 23 -7.29 20.36 -12.74
CA VAL A 23 -6.43 20.34 -11.54
C VAL A 23 -6.63 19.04 -10.75
N ILE A 24 -7.88 18.64 -10.51
CA ILE A 24 -8.18 17.38 -9.84
C ILE A 24 -7.69 16.19 -10.67
N SER A 25 -7.93 16.20 -11.99
CA SER A 25 -7.45 15.14 -12.88
C SER A 25 -5.93 14.96 -12.81
N GLN A 26 -5.18 16.07 -12.73
CA GLN A 26 -3.73 16.00 -12.57
C GLN A 26 -3.35 15.44 -11.19
N ALA A 27 -3.95 15.94 -10.12
CA ALA A 27 -3.64 15.49 -8.76
C ALA A 27 -3.93 13.99 -8.56
N LEU A 28 -5.02 13.48 -9.13
CA LEU A 28 -5.34 12.04 -9.09
C LEU A 28 -4.32 11.19 -9.86
N ARG A 29 -3.81 11.68 -11.00
CA ARG A 29 -2.73 11.01 -11.74
C ARG A 29 -1.42 11.01 -10.96
N ASP A 30 -1.08 12.13 -10.34
CA ASP A 30 0.13 12.25 -9.51
C ASP A 30 0.05 11.31 -8.28
N TYR A 31 -1.16 11.04 -7.78
CA TYR A 31 -1.42 10.05 -6.73
C TYR A 31 -1.35 8.58 -7.23
N GLY A 32 -1.18 8.35 -8.52
CA GLY A 32 -1.03 7.00 -9.11
C GLY A 32 -2.32 6.39 -9.67
N MET A 33 -3.43 7.14 -9.72
CA MET A 33 -4.69 6.69 -10.32
C MET A 33 -4.66 6.80 -11.85
N GLU A 34 -5.45 5.98 -12.53
CA GLU A 34 -5.74 6.14 -13.96
C GLU A 34 -6.94 7.08 -14.13
N VAL A 35 -6.78 8.17 -14.87
CA VAL A 35 -7.80 9.22 -14.96
C VAL A 35 -8.32 9.37 -16.39
N ILE A 36 -9.62 9.24 -16.56
CA ILE A 36 -10.35 9.50 -17.81
C ILE A 36 -11.09 10.83 -17.67
N TYR A 37 -10.67 11.85 -18.41
CA TYR A 37 -11.38 13.14 -18.46
C TYR A 37 -12.33 13.17 -19.65
N THR A 38 -13.63 13.32 -19.40
CA THR A 38 -14.66 13.27 -20.46
C THR A 38 -14.76 14.55 -21.29
N GLY A 39 -14.04 15.61 -20.90
CA GLY A 39 -14.24 16.94 -21.46
C GLY A 39 -15.47 17.65 -20.89
N LEU A 40 -15.80 18.77 -21.52
CA LEU A 40 -16.88 19.66 -21.11
C LEU A 40 -18.24 19.19 -21.61
N ARG A 41 -19.29 19.70 -20.97
CA ARG A 41 -20.69 19.64 -21.43
C ARG A 41 -21.23 18.25 -21.71
N GLN A 42 -21.01 17.33 -20.79
CA GLN A 42 -21.52 15.96 -20.92
C GLN A 42 -22.92 15.85 -20.30
N THR A 43 -23.80 15.09 -20.94
CA THR A 43 -25.08 14.71 -20.32
C THR A 43 -24.86 13.63 -19.26
N PRO A 44 -25.72 13.53 -18.22
CA PRO A 44 -25.68 12.42 -17.26
C PRO A 44 -25.63 11.04 -17.93
N GLN A 45 -26.38 10.85 -19.02
CA GLN A 45 -26.41 9.61 -19.78
C GLN A 45 -25.05 9.30 -20.44
N GLN A 46 -24.36 10.30 -20.99
CA GLN A 46 -23.02 10.14 -21.55
C GLN A 46 -21.98 9.81 -20.48
N ILE A 47 -22.06 10.49 -19.32
CA ILE A 47 -21.16 10.26 -18.19
C ILE A 47 -21.29 8.81 -17.71
N VAL A 48 -22.52 8.35 -17.47
CA VAL A 48 -22.78 6.98 -17.01
C VAL A 48 -22.40 5.95 -18.07
N ALA A 49 -22.68 6.21 -19.35
CA ALA A 49 -22.27 5.32 -20.43
C ALA A 49 -20.75 5.17 -20.49
N ALA A 50 -20.00 6.27 -20.41
CA ALA A 50 -18.55 6.26 -20.40
C ALA A 50 -18.01 5.56 -19.15
N ALA A 51 -18.58 5.82 -17.97
CA ALA A 51 -18.14 5.19 -16.72
C ALA A 51 -18.27 3.66 -16.76
N VAL A 52 -19.40 3.16 -17.25
CA VAL A 52 -19.63 1.71 -17.39
C VAL A 52 -18.74 1.11 -18.49
N GLN A 53 -18.61 1.78 -19.63
CA GLN A 53 -17.78 1.30 -20.73
C GLN A 53 -16.29 1.24 -20.36
N GLU A 54 -15.81 2.22 -19.62
CA GLU A 54 -14.43 2.31 -19.17
C GLU A 54 -14.14 1.50 -17.89
N ASP A 55 -15.14 0.82 -17.32
CA ASP A 55 -15.01 0.01 -16.10
C ASP A 55 -14.32 0.80 -14.96
N VAL A 56 -14.85 2.00 -14.67
CA VAL A 56 -14.24 2.89 -13.67
C VAL A 56 -14.66 2.53 -12.25
N ASP A 57 -13.73 2.75 -11.32
CA ASP A 57 -13.97 2.55 -9.89
C ASP A 57 -14.67 3.76 -9.26
N ALA A 58 -14.42 4.96 -9.81
CA ALA A 58 -14.99 6.20 -9.30
C ALA A 58 -15.33 7.21 -10.40
N ILE A 59 -16.27 8.11 -10.10
CA ILE A 59 -16.63 9.29 -10.90
C ILE A 59 -16.44 10.55 -10.05
N GLY A 60 -15.66 11.50 -10.55
CA GLY A 60 -15.58 12.86 -10.02
C GLY A 60 -16.42 13.83 -10.85
N LEU A 61 -17.51 14.35 -10.30
CA LEU A 61 -18.37 15.34 -10.95
C LEU A 61 -17.97 16.76 -10.56
N SER A 62 -17.70 17.62 -11.54
CA SER A 62 -17.39 19.04 -11.30
C SER A 62 -18.49 19.96 -11.81
N CYS A 63 -19.03 20.83 -10.94
CA CYS A 63 -20.08 21.79 -11.26
C CYS A 63 -19.73 23.21 -10.78
N LEU A 64 -19.86 24.19 -11.68
CA LEU A 64 -19.84 25.63 -11.42
C LEU A 64 -21.12 26.33 -11.88
N SER A 65 -21.95 25.68 -12.71
CA SER A 65 -23.17 26.26 -13.26
C SER A 65 -24.36 26.31 -12.30
N GLY A 66 -24.21 25.81 -11.07
CA GLY A 66 -25.30 25.73 -10.08
C GLY A 66 -26.31 24.61 -10.32
N ALA A 67 -26.11 23.78 -11.34
CA ALA A 67 -27.03 22.71 -11.73
C ALA A 67 -26.77 21.38 -10.98
N HIS A 68 -25.96 21.38 -9.92
CA HIS A 68 -25.56 20.18 -9.19
C HIS A 68 -26.75 19.45 -8.55
N ASN A 69 -27.75 20.18 -8.05
CA ASN A 69 -28.94 19.59 -7.43
C ASN A 69 -29.85 18.82 -8.41
N GLU A 70 -29.71 19.05 -9.72
CA GLU A 70 -30.43 18.27 -10.73
C GLU A 70 -29.51 17.19 -11.32
N LEU A 71 -28.31 17.59 -11.75
CA LEU A 71 -27.43 16.75 -12.56
C LEU A 71 -26.75 15.63 -11.78
N PHE A 72 -26.36 15.85 -10.51
CA PHE A 72 -25.67 14.82 -9.74
C PHE A 72 -26.64 13.70 -9.34
N PRO A 73 -27.85 13.99 -8.81
CA PRO A 73 -28.85 12.94 -8.56
C PRO A 73 -29.25 12.16 -9.83
N GLU A 74 -29.31 12.82 -10.99
CA GLU A 74 -29.59 12.14 -12.26
C GLU A 74 -28.49 11.13 -12.63
N VAL A 75 -27.21 11.48 -12.45
CA VAL A 75 -26.10 10.54 -12.63
C VAL A 75 -26.24 9.35 -11.67
N MET A 76 -26.55 9.59 -10.39
CA MET A 76 -26.75 8.52 -9.40
C MET A 76 -27.90 7.58 -9.77
N ALA A 77 -29.02 8.13 -10.24
CA ALA A 77 -30.19 7.35 -10.66
C ALA A 77 -29.85 6.46 -11.87
N LEU A 78 -29.17 7.01 -12.88
CA LEU A 78 -28.75 6.30 -14.08
C LEU A 78 -27.73 5.20 -13.80
N LEU A 79 -26.78 5.42 -12.87
CA LEU A 79 -25.84 4.39 -12.43
C LEU A 79 -26.59 3.20 -11.82
N LYS A 80 -27.56 3.47 -10.95
CA LYS A 80 -28.39 2.43 -10.33
C LYS A 80 -29.22 1.67 -11.36
N GLU A 81 -29.81 2.37 -12.32
CA GLU A 81 -30.59 1.76 -13.41
C GLU A 81 -29.74 0.79 -14.24
N ARG A 82 -28.46 1.12 -14.48
CA ARG A 82 -27.53 0.28 -15.23
C ARG A 82 -26.81 -0.79 -14.39
N GLY A 83 -27.16 -0.94 -13.12
CA GLY A 83 -26.52 -1.91 -12.23
C GLY A 83 -25.08 -1.57 -11.84
N ALA A 84 -24.68 -0.30 -11.98
CA ALA A 84 -23.35 0.24 -11.66
C ALA A 84 -23.37 1.16 -10.44
N GLY A 85 -24.25 0.86 -9.47
CA GLY A 85 -24.42 1.66 -8.25
C GLY A 85 -23.29 1.51 -7.23
N ASP A 86 -22.34 0.62 -7.49
CA ASP A 86 -21.12 0.38 -6.71
C ASP A 86 -19.96 1.31 -7.11
N ILE A 87 -20.08 2.04 -8.23
CA ILE A 87 -19.12 3.08 -8.62
C ILE A 87 -19.16 4.21 -7.60
N ILE A 88 -17.99 4.59 -7.08
CA ILE A 88 -17.85 5.66 -6.09
C ILE A 88 -18.09 7.01 -6.78
N VAL A 89 -19.08 7.79 -6.35
CA VAL A 89 -19.32 9.13 -6.92
C VAL A 89 -18.95 10.21 -5.91
N VAL A 90 -18.06 11.11 -6.31
CA VAL A 90 -17.72 12.33 -5.56
C VAL A 90 -18.05 13.57 -6.38
N GLY A 91 -18.36 14.67 -5.70
CA GLY A 91 -18.68 15.95 -6.32
C GLY A 91 -17.70 17.04 -5.94
N GLY A 92 -17.62 18.08 -6.77
CA GLY A 92 -16.84 19.27 -6.45
C GLY A 92 -17.16 20.45 -7.35
N GLY A 93 -16.48 21.57 -7.08
CA GLY A 93 -16.75 22.87 -7.69
C GLY A 93 -17.33 23.85 -6.68
N VAL A 94 -17.96 24.93 -7.14
CA VAL A 94 -18.53 25.94 -6.24
C VAL A 94 -19.95 25.51 -5.90
N ILE A 95 -20.06 24.63 -4.90
CA ILE A 95 -21.32 24.08 -4.39
C ILE A 95 -21.65 24.78 -3.06
N PRO A 96 -22.83 25.40 -2.91
CA PRO A 96 -23.30 25.96 -1.65
C PRO A 96 -23.33 24.92 -0.53
N TRP A 97 -22.93 25.31 0.68
CA TRP A 97 -22.90 24.41 1.84
C TRP A 97 -24.28 23.82 2.20
N GLU A 98 -25.35 24.56 1.93
CA GLU A 98 -26.74 24.15 2.13
C GLU A 98 -27.20 23.03 1.18
N ASP A 99 -26.55 22.89 0.01
CA ASP A 99 -26.88 21.86 -0.98
C ASP A 99 -26.18 20.53 -0.70
N ILE A 100 -25.05 20.55 0.03
CA ILE A 100 -24.24 19.35 0.28
C ILE A 100 -25.04 18.22 0.95
N PRO A 101 -25.83 18.45 2.01
CA PRO A 101 -26.62 17.38 2.63
C PRO A 101 -27.60 16.72 1.67
N PHE A 102 -28.17 17.48 0.74
CA PHE A 102 -29.08 16.94 -0.27
C PHE A 102 -28.32 16.03 -1.25
N LEU A 103 -27.17 16.47 -1.76
CA LEU A 103 -26.33 15.69 -2.67
C LEU A 103 -25.82 14.39 -2.02
N GLU A 104 -25.42 14.46 -0.74
CA GLU A 104 -25.00 13.28 0.03
C GLU A 104 -26.16 12.30 0.24
N SER A 105 -27.37 12.80 0.51
CA SER A 105 -28.57 11.97 0.62
C SER A 105 -28.98 11.31 -0.71
N ALA A 106 -28.62 11.92 -1.84
CA ALA A 106 -28.81 11.37 -3.19
C ALA A 106 -27.77 10.30 -3.57
N GLY A 107 -26.75 10.06 -2.72
CA GLY A 107 -25.75 9.01 -2.89
C GLY A 107 -24.39 9.49 -3.41
N VAL A 108 -24.18 10.80 -3.57
CA VAL A 108 -22.84 11.35 -3.80
C VAL A 108 -22.05 11.24 -2.49
N GLN A 109 -20.97 10.48 -2.46
CA GLN A 109 -20.34 10.08 -1.20
C GLN A 109 -19.59 11.22 -0.50
N LYS A 110 -19.11 12.21 -1.27
CA LYS A 110 -18.46 13.39 -0.71
C LYS A 110 -18.48 14.57 -1.67
N ILE A 111 -18.65 15.78 -1.13
CA ILE A 111 -18.47 17.04 -1.85
C ILE A 111 -17.17 17.73 -1.41
N PHE A 112 -16.32 18.07 -2.38
CA PHE A 112 -15.08 18.83 -2.19
C PHE A 112 -15.22 20.26 -2.74
N THR A 113 -15.26 21.24 -1.85
CA THR A 113 -15.41 22.67 -2.17
C THR A 113 -14.05 23.35 -2.33
N PRO A 114 -13.99 24.58 -2.91
CA PRO A 114 -12.73 25.31 -3.08
C PRO A 114 -12.00 25.49 -1.76
N GLY A 115 -10.68 25.28 -1.77
CA GLY A 115 -9.84 25.29 -0.57
C GLY A 115 -9.53 23.90 -0.01
N THR A 116 -10.26 22.85 -0.43
CA THR A 116 -9.89 21.47 -0.11
C THR A 116 -8.53 21.13 -0.75
N PRO A 117 -7.54 20.61 0.01
CA PRO A 117 -6.32 20.07 -0.58
C PRO A 117 -6.64 18.93 -1.56
N THR A 118 -6.10 18.98 -2.78
CA THR A 118 -6.41 18.01 -3.84
C THR A 118 -6.10 16.56 -3.45
N ILE A 119 -5.08 16.37 -2.60
CA ILE A 119 -4.69 15.07 -2.06
C ILE A 119 -5.80 14.42 -1.21
N GLU A 120 -6.66 15.20 -0.56
CA GLU A 120 -7.77 14.67 0.24
C GLU A 120 -8.81 13.99 -0.65
N THR A 121 -9.07 14.53 -1.85
CA THR A 121 -9.94 13.88 -2.84
C THR A 121 -9.38 12.52 -3.27
N ALA A 122 -8.07 12.44 -3.52
CA ALA A 122 -7.41 11.19 -3.91
C ALA A 122 -7.48 10.14 -2.78
N LYS A 123 -7.12 10.53 -1.56
CA LYS A 123 -7.19 9.66 -0.37
C LYS A 123 -8.60 9.16 -0.10
N PHE A 124 -9.61 10.03 -0.24
CA PHE A 124 -11.00 9.63 -0.06
C PHE A 124 -11.43 8.59 -1.10
N ILE A 125 -11.15 8.83 -2.38
CA ILE A 125 -11.47 7.88 -3.46
C ILE A 125 -10.79 6.54 -3.20
N GLU A 126 -9.49 6.55 -2.87
CA GLU A 126 -8.76 5.32 -2.54
C GLU A 126 -9.42 4.56 -1.38
N ALA A 127 -9.70 5.25 -0.27
CA ALA A 127 -10.33 4.64 0.89
C ALA A 127 -11.72 4.06 0.58
N ALA A 128 -12.53 4.78 -0.20
CA ALA A 128 -13.88 4.36 -0.57
C ALA A 128 -13.87 3.12 -1.50
N VAL A 129 -13.00 3.11 -2.51
CA VAL A 129 -12.82 1.96 -3.42
C VAL A 129 -12.31 0.74 -2.64
N ARG A 130 -11.32 0.93 -1.77
CA ARG A 130 -10.81 -0.16 -0.91
C ARG A 130 -11.90 -0.73 0.00
N ALA A 131 -12.71 0.13 0.62
CA ALA A 131 -13.80 -0.30 1.48
C ALA A 131 -14.88 -1.08 0.70
N ARG A 132 -15.24 -0.63 -0.51
CA ARG A 132 -16.14 -1.36 -1.42
C ARG A 132 -15.59 -2.75 -1.75
N ASP A 133 -14.30 -2.85 -2.01
CA ASP A 133 -13.61 -4.10 -2.36
C ASP A 133 -13.30 -4.99 -1.14
N GLY A 134 -13.75 -4.60 0.06
CA GLY A 134 -13.57 -5.37 1.29
C GLY A 134 -12.17 -5.29 1.90
N TYR A 135 -11.32 -4.36 1.43
CA TYR A 135 -10.01 -4.10 2.04
C TYR A 135 -10.15 -3.20 3.26
N PRO A 136 -9.38 -3.46 4.34
CA PRO A 136 -9.33 -2.56 5.47
C PRO A 136 -8.82 -1.18 5.05
N ALA A 137 -9.27 -0.14 5.76
CA ALA A 137 -8.83 1.23 5.56
C ALA A 137 -7.30 1.31 5.55
N SER A 138 -6.74 1.92 4.51
CA SER A 138 -5.30 2.14 4.42
C SER A 138 -4.88 3.11 5.52
N ILE A 139 -3.80 2.80 6.24
CA ILE A 139 -3.19 3.71 7.21
C ILE A 139 -2.31 4.78 6.54
N GLY A 140 -2.38 4.92 5.21
CA GLY A 140 -1.59 5.89 4.44
C GLY A 140 -0.09 5.58 4.42
N MET A 141 0.29 4.36 4.82
CA MET A 141 1.67 3.89 4.85
C MET A 141 2.01 3.21 3.52
N GLU A 142 3.14 3.57 2.92
CA GLU A 142 3.65 2.91 1.72
C GLU A 142 3.87 1.40 1.97
N PRO A 143 3.46 0.51 1.06
CA PRO A 143 3.73 -0.92 1.24
C PRO A 143 5.25 -1.20 1.24
N PRO A 144 5.71 -2.25 1.93
CA PRO A 144 7.08 -2.74 1.75
C PRO A 144 7.37 -3.08 0.29
N LYS A 145 8.61 -2.88 -0.16
CA LYS A 145 9.00 -3.00 -1.57
C LYS A 145 9.05 -4.45 -2.05
N LYS A 146 9.52 -5.36 -1.20
CA LYS A 146 9.74 -6.78 -1.52
C LYS A 146 9.85 -7.63 -0.26
N ILE A 147 9.81 -8.94 -0.43
CA ILE A 147 10.41 -9.86 0.55
C ILE A 147 11.92 -9.78 0.37
N ASP A 148 12.64 -9.29 1.37
CA ASP A 148 14.10 -9.22 1.30
C ASP A 148 14.70 -10.62 1.51
N HIS A 149 14.34 -11.26 2.63
CA HIS A 149 14.76 -12.62 2.93
C HIS A 149 13.78 -13.37 3.85
N ILE A 150 13.96 -14.68 3.94
CA ILE A 150 13.30 -15.54 4.93
C ILE A 150 14.39 -16.17 5.80
N GLY A 151 14.35 -15.88 7.10
CA GLY A 151 15.26 -16.47 8.08
C GLY A 151 14.81 -17.86 8.48
N ILE A 152 15.70 -18.84 8.41
CA ILE A 152 15.45 -20.25 8.71
C ILE A 152 16.45 -20.70 9.79
N ALA A 153 15.94 -21.01 10.97
CA ALA A 153 16.75 -21.51 12.08
C ALA A 153 17.16 -22.96 11.82
N VAL A 154 18.45 -23.24 11.92
CA VAL A 154 19.06 -24.56 11.72
C VAL A 154 20.08 -24.86 12.82
N GLU A 155 20.30 -26.15 13.09
CA GLU A 155 21.25 -26.63 14.09
C GLU A 155 22.69 -26.51 13.60
N SER A 156 22.92 -26.82 12.32
CA SER A 156 24.24 -26.78 11.69
C SER A 156 24.09 -26.45 10.21
N LEU A 157 24.80 -25.41 9.75
CA LEU A 157 24.92 -25.07 8.34
C LEU A 157 25.56 -26.20 7.54
N ASP A 158 26.60 -26.82 8.09
CA ASP A 158 27.34 -27.89 7.41
C ASP A 158 26.42 -29.09 7.08
N GLU A 159 25.46 -29.40 7.95
CA GLU A 159 24.49 -30.48 7.74
C GLU A 159 23.42 -30.13 6.69
N VAL A 160 22.93 -28.89 6.68
CA VAL A 160 21.77 -28.50 5.85
C VAL A 160 22.17 -27.95 4.48
N LEU A 161 23.34 -27.33 4.35
CA LEU A 161 23.80 -26.70 3.10
C LEU A 161 23.77 -27.64 1.89
N PRO A 162 24.18 -28.94 2.00
CA PRO A 162 24.06 -29.87 0.88
C PRO A 162 22.64 -30.01 0.32
N PHE A 163 21.61 -29.91 1.16
CA PHE A 163 20.22 -29.93 0.69
C PHE A 163 19.90 -28.68 -0.13
N TYR A 164 20.17 -27.49 0.40
CA TYR A 164 19.86 -26.23 -0.28
C TYR A 164 20.68 -26.02 -1.57
N VAL A 165 21.97 -26.34 -1.54
CA VAL A 165 22.87 -26.10 -2.68
C VAL A 165 22.79 -27.24 -3.70
N ASN A 166 22.95 -28.49 -3.27
CA ASN A 166 23.07 -29.61 -4.22
C ASN A 166 21.72 -30.21 -4.61
N THR A 167 20.75 -30.26 -3.67
CA THR A 167 19.45 -30.88 -3.94
C THR A 167 18.47 -29.89 -4.56
N LEU A 168 18.38 -28.66 -4.02
CA LEU A 168 17.52 -27.61 -4.58
C LEU A 168 18.20 -26.78 -5.68
N GLY A 169 19.53 -26.87 -5.83
CA GLY A 169 20.26 -26.13 -6.86
C GLY A 169 20.40 -24.64 -6.59
N LEU A 170 20.23 -24.19 -5.35
CA LEU A 170 20.30 -22.77 -5.00
C LEU A 170 21.75 -22.30 -4.83
N LYS A 171 21.99 -21.02 -5.09
CA LYS A 171 23.32 -20.43 -5.01
C LYS A 171 23.60 -19.93 -3.60
N LEU A 172 24.61 -20.51 -2.93
CA LEU A 172 25.24 -19.92 -1.75
C LEU A 172 26.05 -18.69 -2.17
N GLU A 173 25.75 -17.52 -1.60
CA GLU A 173 26.47 -16.27 -1.87
C GLU A 173 27.63 -16.05 -0.90
N ALA A 174 27.36 -16.19 0.40
CA ALA A 174 28.33 -15.98 1.46
C ALA A 174 27.91 -16.71 2.75
N ILE A 175 28.88 -16.87 3.66
CA ILE A 175 28.63 -17.26 5.05
C ILE A 175 29.33 -16.22 5.94
N GLU A 176 28.60 -15.65 6.89
CA GLU A 176 29.10 -14.61 7.78
C GLU A 176 28.74 -14.92 9.23
N GLU A 177 29.63 -14.61 10.16
CA GLU A 177 29.30 -14.56 11.57
C GLU A 177 28.82 -13.16 11.92
N VAL A 178 27.73 -13.06 12.67
CA VAL A 178 27.15 -11.82 13.16
C VAL A 178 27.14 -11.87 14.69
N PRO A 179 28.29 -11.57 15.35
CA PRO A 179 28.42 -11.72 16.80
C PRO A 179 27.42 -10.89 17.60
N SER A 180 27.03 -9.71 17.10
CA SER A 180 26.02 -8.85 17.74
C SER A 180 24.64 -9.52 17.88
N GLN A 181 24.35 -10.48 17.00
CA GLN A 181 23.11 -11.27 17.00
C GLN A 181 23.35 -12.71 17.47
N ASN A 182 24.60 -13.08 17.79
CA ASN A 182 25.01 -14.41 18.24
C ASN A 182 24.59 -15.54 17.27
N VAL A 183 24.79 -15.31 15.97
CA VAL A 183 24.43 -16.24 14.88
C VAL A 183 25.49 -16.26 13.77
N LYS A 184 25.58 -17.40 13.10
CA LYS A 184 26.26 -17.59 11.82
C LYS A 184 25.20 -17.73 10.74
N VAL A 185 25.35 -16.99 9.65
CA VAL A 185 24.34 -16.85 8.60
C VAL A 185 24.92 -17.33 7.28
N ALA A 186 24.21 -18.23 6.60
CA ALA A 186 24.46 -18.55 5.19
C ALA A 186 23.40 -17.89 4.29
N PHE A 187 23.86 -17.11 3.32
CA PHE A 187 22.99 -16.39 2.39
C PHE A 187 22.77 -17.22 1.12
N ILE A 188 21.56 -17.73 0.93
CA ILE A 188 21.18 -18.53 -0.24
C ILE A 188 20.29 -17.70 -1.16
N LYS A 189 20.74 -17.43 -2.39
CA LYS A 189 20.02 -16.58 -3.36
C LYS A 189 18.87 -17.31 -4.03
N ILE A 190 17.71 -16.65 -4.13
CA ILE A 190 16.56 -17.10 -4.93
C ILE A 190 15.81 -15.91 -5.54
N GLY A 191 15.88 -15.77 -6.87
CA GLY A 191 15.29 -14.63 -7.56
C GLY A 191 15.79 -13.28 -6.99
N GLU A 192 14.87 -12.40 -6.61
CA GLU A 192 15.19 -11.10 -5.99
C GLU A 192 15.43 -11.19 -4.47
N SER A 193 15.00 -12.28 -3.82
CA SER A 193 15.08 -12.50 -2.37
C SER A 193 16.23 -13.43 -1.97
N ARG A 194 16.33 -13.75 -0.67
CA ARG A 194 17.26 -14.74 -0.11
C ARG A 194 16.56 -15.68 0.88
N LEU A 195 17.13 -16.86 1.07
CA LEU A 195 16.94 -17.66 2.28
C LEU A 195 18.19 -17.45 3.14
N GLU A 196 18.00 -17.07 4.40
CA GLU A 196 19.08 -16.88 5.35
C GLU A 196 19.03 -18.01 6.38
N LEU A 197 19.98 -18.95 6.27
CA LEU A 197 20.07 -20.07 7.20
C LEU A 197 20.84 -19.60 8.44
N LEU A 198 20.24 -19.73 9.61
CA LEU A 198 20.71 -19.16 10.87
C LEU A 198 21.14 -20.29 11.81
N GLU A 199 22.44 -20.43 12.02
CA GLU A 199 23.04 -21.33 13.01
C GLU A 199 23.41 -20.53 14.27
N PRO A 200 23.01 -20.98 15.48
CA PRO A 200 23.36 -20.29 16.71
C PRO A 200 24.85 -20.44 17.04
N LEU A 201 25.53 -19.34 17.36
CA LEU A 201 26.94 -19.38 17.77
C LEU A 201 27.15 -19.84 19.23
N SER A 202 26.11 -19.77 20.07
CA SER A 202 26.17 -20.25 21.45
C SER A 202 24.79 -20.64 21.99
N GLU A 203 24.76 -21.25 23.17
CA GLU A 203 23.52 -21.66 23.84
C GLU A 203 22.60 -20.48 24.22
N GLU A 204 23.18 -19.28 24.34
CA GLU A 204 22.45 -18.06 24.69
C GLU A 204 21.78 -17.40 23.47
N SER A 205 22.08 -17.89 22.25
CA SER A 205 21.57 -17.33 21.00
C SER A 205 20.03 -17.33 20.96
N PRO A 206 19.39 -16.24 20.50
CA PRO A 206 17.95 -16.24 20.25
C PRO A 206 17.51 -17.38 19.34
N ILE A 207 18.34 -17.76 18.37
CA ILE A 207 18.07 -18.87 17.45
C ILE A 207 18.13 -20.22 18.17
N ARG A 208 19.09 -20.43 19.08
CA ARG A 208 19.12 -21.62 19.94
C ARG A 208 17.83 -21.72 20.75
N GLN A 209 17.41 -20.62 21.38
CA GLN A 209 16.18 -20.60 22.17
C GLN A 209 14.93 -20.91 21.33
N PHE A 210 14.89 -20.45 20.08
CA PHE A 210 13.83 -20.78 19.14
C PHE A 210 13.83 -22.28 18.83
N ILE A 211 14.97 -22.84 18.42
CA ILE A 211 15.09 -24.26 18.03
C ILE A 211 14.70 -25.16 19.21
N THR A 212 15.16 -24.86 20.43
CA THR A 212 14.77 -25.62 21.63
C THR A 212 13.27 -25.62 21.88
N LYS A 213 12.56 -24.52 21.55
CA LYS A 213 11.11 -24.37 21.81
C LYS A 213 10.22 -24.83 20.66
N ARG A 214 10.74 -24.84 19.43
CA ARG A 214 9.93 -24.96 18.18
C ARG A 214 10.51 -25.95 17.16
N GLY A 215 11.75 -26.39 17.34
CA GLY A 215 12.51 -27.13 16.33
C GLY A 215 13.13 -26.21 15.28
N GLN A 216 13.91 -26.81 14.37
CA GLN A 216 14.43 -26.13 13.18
C GLN A 216 13.27 -25.73 12.25
N GLY A 217 13.44 -24.63 11.50
CA GLY A 217 12.42 -24.17 10.56
C GLY A 217 12.41 -22.66 10.35
N VAL A 218 11.38 -22.16 9.65
CA VAL A 218 11.22 -20.73 9.38
C VAL A 218 11.09 -19.96 10.69
N HIS A 219 11.97 -18.99 10.88
CA HIS A 219 12.06 -18.16 12.07
C HIS A 219 11.37 -16.81 11.87
N HIS A 220 11.67 -16.13 10.77
CA HIS A 220 11.13 -14.80 10.49
C HIS A 220 11.00 -14.53 8.97
N VAL A 221 10.25 -13.50 8.61
CA VAL A 221 10.13 -12.99 7.23
C VAL A 221 10.57 -11.53 7.23
N ALA A 222 11.53 -11.18 6.38
CA ALA A 222 12.05 -9.82 6.26
C ALA A 222 11.44 -9.09 5.07
N LEU A 223 10.99 -7.86 5.33
CA LEU A 223 10.33 -6.98 4.38
C LEU A 223 11.26 -5.81 4.06
N GLY A 224 11.61 -5.66 2.78
CA GLY A 224 12.44 -4.57 2.30
C GLY A 224 11.69 -3.26 2.36
N VAL A 225 12.23 -2.27 3.07
CA VAL A 225 11.67 -0.92 3.21
C VAL A 225 12.72 0.15 2.92
N GLU A 226 12.26 1.37 2.69
CA GLU A 226 13.09 2.58 2.58
C GLU A 226 12.72 3.49 3.75
N GLY A 227 13.72 4.10 4.41
CA GLY A 227 13.49 5.01 5.53
C GLY A 227 13.00 4.28 6.78
N ILE A 228 13.73 3.26 7.24
CA ILE A 228 13.31 2.40 8.36
C ILE A 228 12.91 3.16 9.63
N SER A 229 13.60 4.26 9.98
CA SER A 229 13.26 5.05 11.17
C SER A 229 11.87 5.68 11.09
N GLU A 230 11.50 6.22 9.92
CA GLU A 230 10.16 6.76 9.68
C GLU A 230 9.12 5.65 9.77
N ARG A 231 9.40 4.51 9.12
CA ARG A 231 8.51 3.34 9.14
C ARG A 231 8.23 2.82 10.56
N ILE A 232 9.25 2.76 11.41
CA ILE A 232 9.10 2.37 12.82
C ILE A 232 8.17 3.36 13.53
N GLY A 233 8.35 4.67 13.31
CA GLY A 233 7.49 5.72 13.87
C GLY A 233 6.03 5.58 13.45
N GLU A 234 5.77 5.35 12.16
CA GLU A 234 4.43 5.13 11.61
C GLU A 234 3.75 3.90 12.24
N LEU A 235 4.47 2.76 12.35
CA LEU A 235 3.95 1.54 12.97
C LEU A 235 3.63 1.74 14.45
N LYS A 236 4.50 2.44 15.19
CA LYS A 236 4.27 2.76 16.60
C LYS A 236 3.05 3.66 16.79
N ASN A 237 2.88 4.67 15.93
CA ASN A 237 1.70 5.54 15.94
C ASN A 237 0.42 4.75 15.64
N ALA A 238 0.50 3.68 14.85
CA ALA A 238 -0.59 2.74 14.61
C ALA A 238 -0.79 1.71 15.75
N GLY A 239 -0.06 1.82 16.87
CA GLY A 239 -0.18 0.93 18.03
C GLY A 239 0.51 -0.42 17.86
N ILE A 240 1.33 -0.60 16.83
CA ILE A 240 2.11 -1.82 16.60
C ILE A 240 3.32 -1.83 17.52
N LYS A 241 3.44 -2.89 18.33
CA LYS A 241 4.60 -3.09 19.21
C LYS A 241 5.80 -3.57 18.41
N MET A 242 6.93 -2.90 18.59
CA MET A 242 8.23 -3.28 18.05
C MET A 242 9.06 -4.04 19.09
N ILE A 243 10.03 -4.85 18.65
CA ILE A 243 11.03 -5.45 19.54
C ILE A 243 12.16 -4.47 19.78
N GLN A 244 12.65 -3.85 18.70
CA GLN A 244 13.60 -2.74 18.75
C GLN A 244 12.86 -1.44 18.45
N GLU A 245 13.00 -0.46 19.36
CA GLU A 245 12.37 0.86 19.22
C GLU A 245 13.09 1.78 18.22
N GLU A 246 14.35 1.44 17.90
CA GLU A 246 15.22 2.11 16.93
C GLU A 246 15.91 1.06 16.06
N PRO A 247 16.32 1.38 14.81
CA PRO A 247 17.03 0.44 13.95
C PRO A 247 18.35 -0.04 14.57
N VAL A 248 18.66 -1.32 14.37
CA VAL A 248 19.94 -1.94 14.75
C VAL A 248 20.66 -2.49 13.53
N LYS A 249 21.96 -2.75 13.63
CA LYS A 249 22.71 -3.36 12.52
C LYS A 249 22.45 -4.88 12.46
N GLY A 250 22.02 -5.33 11.29
CA GLY A 250 21.75 -6.72 10.93
C GLY A 250 22.84 -7.34 10.06
N ALA A 251 22.55 -8.53 9.53
CA ALA A 251 23.42 -9.25 8.62
C ALA A 251 23.63 -8.46 7.30
N GLY A 252 24.80 -8.58 6.67
CA GLY A 252 25.13 -7.82 5.46
C GLY A 252 25.18 -6.30 5.64
N GLY A 253 25.21 -5.79 6.88
CA GLY A 253 25.31 -4.35 7.20
C GLY A 253 23.99 -3.58 7.20
N ALA A 254 22.86 -4.26 6.94
CA ALA A 254 21.54 -3.64 6.84
C ALA A 254 21.08 -3.01 8.17
N SER A 255 20.26 -1.97 8.08
CA SER A 255 19.55 -1.44 9.25
C SER A 255 18.23 -2.21 9.39
N ILE A 256 18.02 -2.84 10.54
CA ILE A 256 16.90 -3.76 10.77
C ILE A 256 16.13 -3.43 12.05
N ALA A 257 14.86 -3.82 12.10
CA ALA A 257 14.05 -3.84 13.31
C ALA A 257 12.91 -4.86 13.21
N PHE A 258 12.57 -5.53 14.30
CA PHE A 258 11.53 -6.56 14.32
C PHE A 258 10.21 -6.04 14.88
N ILE A 259 9.10 -6.46 14.27
CA ILE A 259 7.76 -6.30 14.81
C ILE A 259 7.53 -7.40 15.86
N HIS A 260 7.05 -7.04 17.04
CA HIS A 260 6.78 -8.03 18.08
C HIS A 260 5.64 -8.97 17.62
N PRO A 261 5.80 -10.31 17.68
CA PRO A 261 4.82 -11.25 17.11
C PRO A 261 3.40 -11.15 17.68
N SER A 262 3.22 -10.56 18.87
CA SER A 262 1.88 -10.28 19.41
C SER A 262 1.07 -9.31 18.56
N SER A 263 1.74 -8.40 17.83
CA SER A 263 1.12 -7.38 16.98
C SER A 263 0.89 -7.88 15.55
N ALA A 264 1.49 -9.01 15.18
CA ALA A 264 1.51 -9.54 13.83
C ALA A 264 1.00 -11.00 13.77
N HIS A 265 0.00 -11.32 14.59
CA HIS A 265 -0.64 -12.65 14.60
C HIS A 265 0.34 -13.84 14.67
N LYS A 266 1.37 -13.69 15.53
CA LYS A 266 2.45 -14.66 15.80
C LYS A 266 3.49 -14.83 14.69
N VAL A 267 3.43 -14.04 13.63
CA VAL A 267 4.54 -13.93 12.67
C VAL A 267 5.59 -12.97 13.21
N LEU A 268 6.86 -13.35 13.10
CA LEU A 268 7.98 -12.45 13.37
C LEU A 268 8.39 -11.80 12.06
N PHE A 269 8.03 -10.52 11.89
CA PHE A 269 8.45 -9.73 10.74
C PHE A 269 9.67 -8.91 11.09
N GLU A 270 10.65 -8.89 10.19
CA GLU A 270 11.77 -7.96 10.19
C GLU A 270 11.51 -6.87 9.14
N LEU A 271 11.77 -5.60 9.49
CA LEU A 271 11.92 -4.52 8.54
C LEU A 271 13.40 -4.43 8.19
N CYS A 272 13.73 -4.45 6.91
CA CYS A 272 15.10 -4.45 6.43
C CYS A 272 15.32 -3.29 5.45
N ASP A 273 16.25 -2.39 5.79
CA ASP A 273 16.62 -1.24 4.97
C ASP A 273 18.10 -1.30 4.62
N LYS A 274 18.38 -1.29 3.32
CA LYS A 274 19.72 -1.40 2.71
C LYS A 274 20.14 -0.13 1.98
N THR A 275 19.35 0.94 2.04
CA THR A 275 19.61 2.19 1.31
C THR A 275 20.96 2.81 1.66
N GLU A 276 21.38 2.76 2.93
CA GLU A 276 22.70 3.25 3.38
C GLU A 276 23.90 2.48 2.76
N ILE A 277 23.68 1.24 2.32
CA ILE A 277 24.72 0.37 1.76
C ILE A 277 24.81 0.56 0.26
N GLU A 278 23.65 0.63 -0.40
CA GLU A 278 23.56 0.82 -1.85
C GLU A 278 24.03 2.23 -2.27
N GLY A 279 23.92 3.23 -1.39
CA GLY A 279 24.44 4.59 -1.61
C GLY A 279 25.96 4.76 -1.51
N GLY A 280 26.71 3.72 -1.12
CA GLY A 280 28.19 3.73 -1.08
C GLY A 280 28.87 3.22 -2.36
N ALA A 281 28.09 2.76 -3.34
CA ALA A 281 28.57 2.33 -4.65
C ALA A 281 28.23 3.39 -5.71
N SER A 282 28.85 4.57 -5.59
CA SER A 282 28.85 5.63 -6.61
C SER A 282 30.27 5.93 -7.06
#